data_AF-A0A950MQF6-F1
#
_entry.id   AF-A0A950MQF6-F1
#
_cell.length_a   1.000
_cell.length_b   1.000
_cell.length_c   1.000
_cell.angle_alpha   90.00
_cell.angle_beta   90.00
_cell.angle_gamma   90.00
#
_symmetry.space_group_name_H-M   'P 1'
#
loop_
_entity.id
_entity.type
_entity.pdbx_description
1 polymer ?
#
loop_
_entity_poly.entity_id
_entity_poly.type
_entity_poly.pdbx_seq_one_letter_code
_entity_poly.pdbx_strand_id
1 'polypeptide(L)'
;MSLDIRRICFRFGRLFVIALAAYAPVFAQKTIVSLDHGWEFRQRVSGQNNSAPEWRPATVPGDVHLDLLTNKLIPEPFYRDNEAKLQWIQDADWEYRTRIDGTHALLAHRHVELVFEGLDAYAEVYLNEQKILLADNMFRDWRVDAKPYLKSGANDLLVVFPSPIKAAQRIALTDVWHGQTPAPDKTYIRKAAYEYGWDWGPTFVTSGIWRPARLEAWDEARVADFYPRVRDMTKTLARVEVELDIVASEPERANVSVGYQEGTQSGQVKQALNLLAGTNHIVVPVEINSPHLWYPAGYGEQPIYHWSAKLSVNGKSADEAARNTGLRSIVLRRDLDQWGRSFELVVNGIPVFAKGADVIPFDSFPSRVTTAQYRRILESARDANMNMIRHWGGGYYETDEFYDICDELGIMVWQDFMFGNDWQPGPYWFRQNVEKEAEYQVTRLRNHPSIAVWCGNNETEESLAWDKNASIVRGLSSEARVKIWQDYLLLFSSTLPRVIERLAPETPYWPSSPSADYEDLAPGMASGDMHDWTVWHGRVPFSEYEMHNPRFMT
;
A
#
# COMPACT_ATOMS: atom_id res chain seq x y z
N MET A 1 34.53 40.08 -71.02
CA MET A 1 34.69 41.55 -70.97
C MET A 1 33.32 42.13 -71.35
N SER A 2 32.39 42.18 -70.40
CA SER A 2 30.97 42.51 -70.62
C SER A 2 30.56 43.49 -69.52
N LEU A 3 30.17 44.71 -69.89
CA LEU A 3 28.79 45.19 -70.07
C LEU A 3 27.94 45.15 -68.78
N ASP A 4 27.00 46.05 -68.53
CA ASP A 4 26.81 47.50 -68.68
C ASP A 4 25.44 47.78 -68.02
N ILE A 5 25.24 49.01 -67.50
CA ILE A 5 23.97 49.77 -67.57
C ILE A 5 22.73 49.40 -66.70
N ARG A 6 22.33 50.41 -65.90
CA ARG A 6 20.94 50.95 -65.62
C ARG A 6 19.96 50.14 -64.75
N ARG A 7 18.99 50.71 -64.02
CA ARG A 7 18.61 52.03 -63.46
C ARG A 7 17.23 51.81 -62.77
N ILE A 8 16.89 52.66 -61.80
CA ILE A 8 15.54 53.16 -61.43
C ILE A 8 14.71 52.45 -60.33
N CYS A 9 14.29 53.33 -59.42
CA CYS A 9 13.37 53.29 -58.27
C CYS A 9 11.94 52.76 -58.54
N PHE A 10 11.27 52.21 -57.50
CA PHE A 10 10.19 52.89 -56.76
C PHE A 10 9.64 52.02 -55.58
N ARG A 11 9.13 52.73 -54.57
CA ARG A 11 8.49 52.29 -53.31
C ARG A 11 7.46 51.16 -53.46
N PHE A 12 7.31 50.33 -52.42
CA PHE A 12 5.98 49.89 -51.93
C PHE A 12 6.04 49.47 -50.46
N GLY A 13 5.04 49.92 -49.68
CA GLY A 13 4.83 49.53 -48.29
C GLY A 13 4.40 48.07 -48.16
N ARG A 14 4.61 47.50 -46.97
CA ARG A 14 4.10 46.18 -46.62
C ARG A 14 3.29 46.26 -45.33
N LEU A 15 2.06 45.75 -45.46
CA LEU A 15 1.07 45.54 -44.42
C LEU A 15 1.63 44.70 -43.27
N PHE A 16 1.31 45.11 -42.05
CA PHE A 16 1.31 44.25 -40.87
C PHE A 16 0.12 43.28 -40.97
N VAL A 17 0.40 41.99 -41.13
CA VAL A 17 -0.55 40.92 -40.84
C VAL A 17 -0.13 40.32 -39.51
N ILE A 18 -0.84 40.69 -38.44
CA ILE A 18 -0.72 40.04 -37.14
C ILE A 18 -1.45 38.71 -37.26
N ALA A 19 -0.70 37.63 -37.50
CA ALA A 19 -1.20 36.28 -37.28
C ALA A 19 -1.27 36.04 -35.77
N LEU A 20 -2.46 36.17 -35.20
CA LEU A 20 -2.79 35.63 -33.88
C LEU A 20 -2.71 34.10 -33.98
N ALA A 21 -1.51 33.56 -33.77
CA ALA A 21 -1.37 32.15 -33.42
C ALA A 21 -1.98 31.97 -32.04
N ALA A 22 -3.18 31.42 -31.99
CA ALA A 22 -3.75 30.89 -30.76
C ALA A 22 -2.79 29.80 -30.25
N TYR A 23 -1.99 30.13 -29.24
CA TYR A 23 -1.30 29.14 -28.42
C TYR A 23 -2.37 28.36 -27.67
N ALA A 24 -2.89 27.29 -28.28
CA ALA A 24 -3.50 26.23 -27.52
C ALA A 24 -2.34 25.46 -26.86
N PRO A 25 -2.19 25.50 -25.53
CA PRO A 25 -1.22 24.64 -24.88
C PRO A 25 -1.66 23.20 -25.13
N VAL A 26 -0.81 22.45 -25.84
CA VAL A 26 -0.97 21.01 -26.02
C VAL A 26 -0.53 20.38 -24.70
N PHE A 27 -1.40 20.37 -23.71
CA PHE A 27 -1.22 19.51 -22.54
C PHE A 27 -1.63 18.12 -22.98
N ALA A 28 -0.65 17.31 -23.39
CA ALA A 28 -0.89 15.94 -23.80
C ALA A 28 -0.57 14.95 -22.67
N GLN A 29 0.29 15.31 -21.72
CA GLN A 29 0.76 14.43 -20.66
C GLN A 29 0.00 14.68 -19.35
N LYS A 30 -0.32 13.60 -18.63
CA LYS A 30 -0.80 13.65 -17.24
C LYS A 30 0.08 14.58 -16.39
N THR A 31 -0.54 15.55 -15.72
CA THR A 31 0.12 16.51 -14.83
C THR A 31 -0.09 16.09 -13.38
N ILE A 32 0.97 16.12 -12.58
CA ILE A 32 0.92 15.86 -11.13
C ILE A 32 1.31 17.13 -10.38
N VAL A 33 0.49 17.50 -9.40
CA VAL A 33 0.78 18.60 -8.46
C VAL A 33 0.82 18.05 -7.04
N SER A 34 2.00 17.98 -6.45
CA SER A 34 2.18 17.58 -5.04
C SER A 34 1.53 18.59 -4.11
N LEU A 35 0.86 18.08 -3.07
CA LEU A 35 0.29 18.85 -1.97
C LEU A 35 1.09 18.57 -0.70
N ASP A 36 2.37 18.91 -0.71
CA ASP A 36 3.37 18.61 0.33
C ASP A 36 3.82 19.84 1.14
N HIS A 37 3.21 21.00 0.90
CA HIS A 37 3.58 22.27 1.52
C HIS A 37 2.37 23.14 1.87
N GLY A 38 2.62 24.16 2.70
CA GLY A 38 1.61 25.15 3.09
C GLY A 38 0.52 24.59 4.01
N TRP A 39 0.73 23.39 4.56
CA TRP A 39 -0.21 22.78 5.48
C TRP A 39 -0.16 23.44 6.86
N GLU A 40 -1.34 23.60 7.42
CA GLU A 40 -1.54 24.00 8.81
C GLU A 40 -2.47 23.01 9.50
N PHE A 41 -2.28 22.80 10.80
CA PHE A 41 -3.16 21.98 11.62
C PHE A 41 -3.65 22.71 12.87
N ARG A 42 -4.74 22.21 13.46
CA ARG A 42 -5.20 22.58 14.80
C ARG A 42 -6.08 21.49 15.41
N GLN A 43 -6.22 21.52 16.73
CA GLN A 43 -7.26 20.77 17.42
C GLN A 43 -8.63 21.41 17.13
N ARG A 44 -9.61 20.58 16.76
CA ARG A 44 -11.00 20.97 16.59
C ARG A 44 -11.70 20.95 17.94
N VAL A 45 -12.36 22.05 18.29
CA VAL A 45 -13.10 22.19 19.55
C VAL A 45 -14.58 22.38 19.23
N SER A 46 -15.44 21.58 19.84
CA SER A 46 -16.89 21.73 19.75
C SER A 46 -17.43 22.50 20.97
N GLY A 47 -18.23 23.55 20.72
CA GLY A 47 -18.90 24.36 21.76
C GLY A 47 -18.80 25.88 21.55
N GLN A 48 -19.86 26.62 21.88
CA GLN A 48 -19.99 28.06 21.62
C GLN A 48 -19.08 28.97 22.47
N ASN A 49 -18.39 28.43 23.50
CA ASN A 49 -17.66 29.23 24.50
C ASN A 49 -16.13 29.05 24.52
N ASN A 50 -15.55 28.29 23.60
CA ASN A 50 -14.09 28.15 23.50
C ASN A 50 -13.59 28.86 22.25
N SER A 51 -12.61 29.77 22.40
CA SER A 51 -11.84 30.27 21.27
C SER A 51 -11.15 29.09 20.60
N ALA A 52 -11.45 28.84 19.31
CA ALA A 52 -10.80 27.77 18.56
C ALA A 52 -9.27 27.93 18.64
N PRO A 53 -8.51 26.85 18.88
CA PRO A 53 -7.06 26.88 18.82
C PRO A 53 -6.57 27.50 17.51
N GLU A 54 -5.47 28.24 17.59
CA GLU A 54 -4.86 28.89 16.44
C GLU A 54 -4.22 27.84 15.51
N TRP A 55 -4.30 28.08 14.20
CA TRP A 55 -3.65 27.26 13.17
C TRP A 55 -2.13 27.30 13.31
N ARG A 56 -1.47 26.16 13.11
CA ARG A 56 -0.02 26.02 13.24
C ARG A 56 0.56 25.30 12.03
N PRO A 57 1.82 25.55 11.66
CA PRO A 57 2.47 24.80 10.60
C PRO A 57 2.39 23.29 10.85
N ALA A 58 2.12 22.55 9.77
CA ALA A 58 2.04 21.10 9.77
C ALA A 58 2.87 20.50 8.62
N THR A 59 3.31 19.26 8.78
CA THR A 59 4.05 18.52 7.75
C THR A 59 3.17 17.45 7.14
N VAL A 60 3.17 17.37 5.80
CA VAL A 60 2.48 16.32 5.04
C VAL A 60 3.45 15.77 4.00
N PRO A 61 3.74 14.45 3.98
CA PRO A 61 3.21 13.41 4.86
C PRO A 61 3.62 13.59 6.33
N GLY A 62 2.71 13.29 7.26
CA GLY A 62 2.93 13.52 8.69
C GLY A 62 1.74 13.13 9.55
N ASP A 63 1.87 13.41 10.84
CA ASP A 63 0.86 13.11 11.83
C ASP A 63 0.84 14.14 12.97
N VAL A 64 -0.30 14.15 13.69
CA VAL A 64 -0.58 15.13 14.75
C VAL A 64 0.48 15.13 15.86
N HIS A 65 1.03 13.97 16.25
CA HIS A 65 2.01 13.94 17.34
C HIS A 65 3.30 14.65 16.92
N LEU A 66 3.78 14.42 15.71
CA LEU A 66 4.97 15.09 15.20
C LEU A 66 4.74 16.59 14.97
N ASP A 67 3.55 16.99 14.53
CA ASP A 67 3.21 18.40 14.37
C ASP A 67 3.12 19.11 15.73
N LEU A 68 2.51 18.49 16.73
CA LEU A 68 2.50 18.98 18.12
C LEU A 68 3.92 19.11 18.68
N LEU A 69 4.76 18.10 18.44
CA LEU A 69 6.15 18.08 18.90
C LEU A 69 6.98 19.20 18.27
N THR A 70 6.89 19.35 16.94
CA THR A 70 7.58 20.40 16.18
C THR A 70 7.17 21.80 16.64
N ASN A 71 5.88 21.97 16.96
CA ASN A 71 5.34 23.22 17.50
C ASN A 71 5.53 23.37 19.02
N LYS A 72 6.26 22.46 19.68
CA LYS A 72 6.57 22.48 21.12
C LYS A 72 5.35 22.48 22.03
N LEU A 73 4.26 21.85 21.58
CA LEU A 73 3.01 21.72 22.32
C LEU A 73 2.96 20.47 23.18
N ILE A 74 3.84 19.50 22.91
CA ILE A 74 4.01 18.28 23.70
C ILE A 74 5.50 18.06 24.00
N PRO A 75 5.84 17.35 25.09
CA PRO A 75 7.21 16.92 25.33
C PRO A 75 7.60 15.76 24.39
N GLU A 76 8.90 15.46 24.33
CA GLU A 76 9.43 14.34 23.55
C GLU A 76 8.74 13.00 23.93
N PRO A 77 8.01 12.33 23.00
CA PRO A 77 7.17 11.18 23.32
C PRO A 77 7.91 10.03 23.99
N PHE A 78 9.12 9.71 23.53
CA PHE A 78 9.89 8.55 24.01
C PHE A 78 10.71 8.85 25.29
N TYR A 79 10.73 10.08 25.77
CA TYR A 79 11.55 10.43 26.94
C TYR A 79 10.86 10.07 28.26
N ARG A 80 11.47 9.15 29.03
CA ARG A 80 11.05 8.75 30.37
C ARG A 80 9.60 8.25 30.41
N ASP A 81 8.71 9.00 31.07
CA ASP A 81 7.31 8.66 31.35
C ASP A 81 6.32 9.56 30.58
N ASN A 82 6.79 10.18 29.50
CA ASN A 82 5.98 11.15 28.77
C ASN A 82 4.78 10.54 28.04
N GLU A 83 4.81 9.24 27.72
CA GLU A 83 3.69 8.53 27.09
C GLU A 83 2.33 8.84 27.75
N ALA A 84 2.25 8.74 29.08
CA ALA A 84 1.02 8.98 29.84
C ALA A 84 0.49 10.43 29.69
N LYS A 85 1.37 11.39 29.36
CA LYS A 85 1.02 12.81 29.19
C LYS A 85 0.44 13.11 27.80
N LEU A 86 0.54 12.17 26.87
CA LEU A 86 0.14 12.35 25.46
C LEU A 86 -1.21 11.69 25.14
N GLN A 87 -1.76 10.90 26.06
CA GLN A 87 -2.97 10.10 25.82
C GLN A 87 -4.22 10.93 25.50
N TRP A 88 -4.24 12.23 25.79
CA TRP A 88 -5.36 13.11 25.42
C TRP A 88 -5.49 13.31 23.91
N ILE A 89 -4.42 13.08 23.13
CA ILE A 89 -4.39 13.32 21.68
C ILE A 89 -5.35 12.38 20.94
N GLN A 90 -5.45 11.13 21.39
CA GLN A 90 -6.33 10.11 20.76
C GLN A 90 -7.82 10.44 20.87
N ASP A 91 -8.20 11.23 21.88
CA ASP A 91 -9.58 11.64 22.15
C ASP A 91 -9.96 12.96 21.45
N ALA A 92 -8.98 13.64 20.85
CA ALA A 92 -9.18 14.92 20.18
C ALA A 92 -9.57 14.73 18.70
N ASP A 93 -10.36 15.68 18.20
CA ASP A 93 -10.59 15.85 16.77
C ASP A 93 -9.56 16.84 16.23
N TRP A 94 -9.10 16.65 14.99
CA TRP A 94 -8.06 17.46 14.37
C TRP A 94 -8.50 17.98 13.00
N GLU A 95 -7.99 19.15 12.62
CA GLU A 95 -8.21 19.76 11.31
C GLU A 95 -6.87 20.08 10.68
N TYR A 96 -6.71 19.73 9.39
CA TYR A 96 -5.60 20.11 8.52
C TYR A 96 -6.12 20.95 7.36
N ARG A 97 -5.41 21.99 6.97
CA ARG A 97 -5.76 22.78 5.78
C ARG A 97 -4.56 23.16 4.96
N THR A 98 -4.77 23.34 3.66
CA THR A 98 -3.83 23.99 2.74
C THR A 98 -4.62 24.72 1.64
N ARG A 99 -3.91 25.38 0.74
CA ARG A 99 -4.50 26.03 -0.44
C ARG A 99 -4.02 25.40 -1.73
N ILE A 100 -4.94 25.24 -2.66
CA ILE A 100 -4.66 24.81 -4.04
C ILE A 100 -4.81 26.03 -4.96
N ASP A 101 -3.83 26.26 -5.83
CA ASP A 101 -3.97 27.25 -6.90
C ASP A 101 -4.61 26.61 -8.14
N GLY A 102 -5.85 27.00 -8.43
CA GLY A 102 -6.60 26.64 -9.62
C GLY A 102 -6.11 27.40 -10.84
N THR A 103 -4.89 27.07 -11.29
CA THR A 103 -4.30 27.69 -12.47
C THR A 103 -5.13 27.38 -13.72
N HIS A 104 -5.09 28.27 -14.72
CA HIS A 104 -5.74 28.01 -16.01
C HIS A 104 -5.25 26.72 -16.67
N ALA A 105 -3.96 26.37 -16.51
CA ALA A 105 -3.40 25.14 -17.03
C ALA A 105 -4.04 23.90 -16.38
N LEU A 106 -4.12 23.89 -15.04
CA LEU A 106 -4.76 22.79 -14.31
C LEU A 106 -6.24 22.63 -14.68
N LEU A 107 -6.98 23.73 -14.70
CA LEU A 107 -8.42 23.74 -14.97
C LEU A 107 -8.77 23.45 -16.44
N ALA A 108 -7.81 23.57 -17.36
CA ALA A 108 -8.00 23.25 -18.77
C ALA A 108 -8.07 21.74 -19.03
N HIS A 109 -7.48 20.90 -18.16
CA HIS A 109 -7.55 19.46 -18.29
C HIS A 109 -8.99 18.94 -18.15
N ARG A 110 -9.36 17.87 -18.88
CA ARG A 110 -10.70 17.26 -18.82
C ARG A 110 -11.02 16.68 -17.45
N HIS A 111 -10.03 16.10 -16.78
CA HIS A 111 -10.16 15.47 -15.46
C HIS A 111 -9.14 16.08 -14.51
N VAL A 112 -9.56 16.32 -13.27
CA VAL A 112 -8.67 16.72 -12.16
C VAL A 112 -9.10 15.96 -10.93
N GLU A 113 -8.30 14.99 -10.51
CA GLU A 113 -8.57 14.11 -9.38
C GLU A 113 -7.69 14.50 -8.18
N LEU A 114 -8.27 14.58 -6.99
CA LEU A 114 -7.52 14.67 -5.74
C LEU A 114 -7.23 13.26 -5.25
N VAL A 115 -5.95 12.99 -4.96
CA VAL A 115 -5.46 11.68 -4.55
C VAL A 115 -4.74 11.79 -3.21
N PHE A 116 -5.20 11.02 -2.23
CA PHE A 116 -4.48 10.77 -0.98
C PHE A 116 -4.01 9.32 -0.96
N GLU A 117 -2.71 9.09 -0.78
CA GLU A 117 -2.16 7.73 -0.69
C GLU A 117 -2.38 7.10 0.69
N GLY A 118 -2.87 7.87 1.66
CA GLY A 118 -3.12 7.42 3.01
C GLY A 118 -3.64 8.53 3.91
N LEU A 119 -4.83 8.30 4.47
CA LEU A 119 -5.47 9.14 5.48
C LEU A 119 -5.66 8.29 6.73
N ASP A 120 -5.09 8.70 7.86
CA ASP A 120 -5.11 7.94 9.10
C ASP A 120 -6.13 8.53 10.11
N ALA A 121 -7.28 7.92 10.35
CA ALA A 121 -7.90 6.84 9.55
C ALA A 121 -9.33 7.20 9.11
N TYR A 122 -10.13 7.74 10.03
CA TYR A 122 -11.43 8.31 9.69
C TYR A 122 -11.27 9.79 9.36
N ALA A 123 -11.52 10.17 8.11
CA ALA A 123 -11.29 11.53 7.63
C ALA A 123 -12.42 12.05 6.73
N GLU A 124 -12.77 13.31 6.93
CA GLU A 124 -13.71 14.05 6.08
C GLU A 124 -12.93 15.11 5.29
N VAL A 125 -13.00 15.05 3.96
CA VAL A 125 -12.28 15.99 3.09
C VAL A 125 -13.25 16.98 2.45
N TYR A 126 -12.92 18.26 2.57
CA TYR A 126 -13.70 19.37 2.06
C TYR A 126 -12.86 20.20 1.09
N LEU A 127 -13.42 20.52 -0.07
CA LEU A 127 -12.85 21.44 -1.05
C LEU A 127 -13.83 22.60 -1.26
N ASN A 128 -13.39 23.83 -0.97
CA ASN A 128 -14.25 25.03 -0.98
C ASN A 128 -15.58 24.80 -0.20
N GLU A 129 -15.47 24.34 1.05
CA GLU A 129 -16.59 24.05 1.97
C GLU A 129 -17.50 22.87 1.56
N GLN A 130 -17.29 22.26 0.40
CA GLN A 130 -18.04 21.07 -0.04
C GLN A 130 -17.33 19.80 0.40
N LYS A 131 -18.03 18.91 1.11
CA LYS A 131 -17.49 17.58 1.44
C LYS A 131 -17.42 16.74 0.18
N ILE A 132 -16.21 16.35 -0.23
CA ILE A 132 -15.97 15.59 -1.46
C ILE A 132 -15.63 14.12 -1.19
N LEU A 133 -15.08 13.81 -0.01
CA LEU A 133 -14.62 12.47 0.33
C LEU A 133 -14.83 12.17 1.82
N LEU A 134 -15.18 10.92 2.10
CA LEU A 134 -15.13 10.30 3.42
C LEU A 134 -14.21 9.09 3.35
N ALA A 135 -13.16 9.09 4.17
CA ALA A 135 -12.20 8.01 4.31
C ALA A 135 -12.35 7.33 5.67
N ASP A 136 -12.16 6.01 5.73
CA ASP A 136 -12.34 5.18 6.93
C ASP A 136 -11.33 4.01 7.02
N ASN A 137 -10.19 4.16 6.34
CA ASN A 137 -9.16 3.14 6.26
C ASN A 137 -7.78 3.77 6.01
N MET A 138 -6.86 3.57 6.95
CA MET A 138 -5.46 4.02 6.91
C MET A 138 -4.70 3.45 5.71
N PHE A 139 -5.05 2.25 5.27
CA PHE A 139 -4.29 1.42 4.34
C PHE A 139 -4.80 1.47 2.90
N ARG A 140 -5.65 2.44 2.56
CA ARG A 140 -6.20 2.63 1.22
C ARG A 140 -5.74 3.95 0.63
N ASP A 141 -5.60 3.97 -0.69
CA ASP A 141 -5.64 5.23 -1.41
C ASP A 141 -7.09 5.74 -1.55
N TRP A 142 -7.21 7.05 -1.72
CA TRP A 142 -8.48 7.73 -1.91
C TRP A 142 -8.36 8.69 -3.08
N ARG A 143 -9.06 8.37 -4.16
CA ARG A 143 -9.16 9.19 -5.37
C ARG A 143 -10.58 9.73 -5.53
N VAL A 144 -10.70 11.04 -5.74
CA VAL A 144 -11.99 11.72 -5.94
C VAL A 144 -11.88 12.77 -7.05
N ASP A 145 -12.92 12.90 -7.87
CA ASP A 145 -13.01 13.99 -8.86
C ASP A 145 -13.12 15.34 -8.14
N ALA A 146 -12.07 16.16 -8.29
CA ALA A 146 -11.98 17.48 -7.70
C ALA A 146 -12.41 18.58 -8.68
N LYS A 147 -12.46 18.29 -9.98
CA LYS A 147 -12.66 19.30 -11.02
C LYS A 147 -13.95 20.12 -10.85
N PRO A 148 -15.12 19.54 -10.51
CA PRO A 148 -16.36 20.31 -10.33
C PRO A 148 -16.31 21.29 -9.15
N TYR A 149 -15.39 21.10 -8.21
CA TYR A 149 -15.29 21.86 -6.97
C TYR A 149 -14.18 22.91 -6.99
N LEU A 150 -13.26 22.84 -7.96
CA LEU A 150 -12.18 23.81 -8.12
C LEU A 150 -12.68 25.09 -8.82
N LYS A 151 -12.18 26.24 -8.35
CA LYS A 151 -12.34 27.56 -8.97
C LYS A 151 -11.00 28.11 -9.42
N SER A 152 -11.03 29.10 -10.31
CA SER A 152 -9.81 29.81 -10.70
C SER A 152 -9.20 30.56 -9.51
N GLY A 153 -7.88 30.49 -9.35
CA GLY A 153 -7.15 31.08 -8.23
C GLY A 153 -7.18 30.21 -6.97
N ALA A 154 -7.18 30.83 -5.79
CA ALA A 154 -7.05 30.09 -4.53
C ALA A 154 -8.28 29.25 -4.17
N ASN A 155 -8.06 27.98 -3.84
CA ASN A 155 -9.05 27.02 -3.35
C ASN A 155 -8.63 26.54 -1.96
N ASP A 156 -9.58 26.46 -1.03
CA ASP A 156 -9.30 25.96 0.33
C ASP A 156 -9.56 24.44 0.38
N LEU A 157 -8.55 23.68 0.78
CA LEU A 157 -8.65 22.25 1.08
C LEU A 157 -8.58 22.07 2.59
N LEU A 158 -9.59 21.40 3.17
CA LEU A 158 -9.68 21.09 4.59
C LEU A 158 -9.88 19.58 4.76
N VAL A 159 -9.06 18.96 5.61
CA VAL A 159 -9.19 17.56 6.03
C VAL A 159 -9.47 17.54 7.51
N VAL A 160 -10.55 16.88 7.92
CA VAL A 160 -10.97 16.77 9.31
C VAL A 160 -10.82 15.33 9.76
N PHE A 161 -10.11 15.11 10.86
CA PHE A 161 -9.92 13.81 11.50
C PHE A 161 -10.65 13.80 12.84
N PRO A 162 -11.89 13.27 12.91
CA PRO A 162 -12.49 12.89 14.18
C PRO A 162 -11.59 11.92 14.95
N SER A 163 -11.63 11.98 16.28
CA SER A 163 -10.92 11.04 17.15
C SER A 163 -11.19 9.59 16.70
N PRO A 164 -10.14 8.79 16.40
CA PRO A 164 -10.31 7.42 15.94
C PRO A 164 -10.98 6.55 17.02
N ILE A 165 -10.74 6.84 18.31
CA ILE A 165 -11.42 6.15 19.43
C ILE A 165 -12.93 6.37 19.38
N LYS A 166 -13.36 7.64 19.32
CA LYS A 166 -14.80 8.00 19.33
C LYS A 166 -15.49 7.60 18.03
N ALA A 167 -14.78 7.67 16.91
CA ALA A 167 -15.29 7.24 15.62
C ALA A 167 -15.53 5.72 15.61
N ALA A 168 -14.56 4.92 16.08
CA ALA A 168 -14.66 3.48 16.11
C ALA A 168 -15.79 3.00 17.04
N GLN A 169 -15.91 3.58 18.24
CA GLN A 169 -17.02 3.33 19.17
C GLN A 169 -18.40 3.60 18.52
N ARG A 170 -18.53 4.72 17.80
CA ARG A 170 -19.80 5.07 17.13
C ARG A 170 -20.17 4.07 16.04
N ILE A 171 -19.18 3.60 15.28
CA ILE A 171 -19.38 2.60 14.23
C ILE A 171 -19.70 1.23 14.85
N ALA A 172 -19.00 0.84 15.92
CA ALA A 172 -19.22 -0.41 16.64
C ALA A 172 -20.67 -0.53 17.13
N LEU A 173 -21.24 0.55 17.68
CA LEU A 173 -22.66 0.60 18.12
C LEU A 173 -23.69 0.35 17.01
N THR A 174 -23.29 0.37 15.73
CA THR A 174 -24.17 0.02 14.61
C THR A 174 -24.19 -1.48 14.29
N ASP A 175 -23.27 -2.26 14.84
CA ASP A 175 -23.20 -3.70 14.66
C ASP A 175 -24.07 -4.42 15.69
N VAL A 176 -24.99 -5.25 15.21
CA VAL A 176 -25.88 -6.05 16.05
C VAL A 176 -25.14 -7.08 16.92
N TRP A 177 -23.89 -7.42 16.56
CA TRP A 177 -23.02 -8.33 17.31
C TRP A 177 -22.07 -7.60 18.28
N HIS A 178 -22.13 -6.27 18.36
CA HIS A 178 -21.34 -5.48 19.31
C HIS A 178 -21.61 -5.91 20.75
N GLY A 179 -20.55 -6.11 21.52
CA GLY A 179 -20.61 -6.63 22.90
C GLY A 179 -20.97 -8.11 23.03
N GLN A 180 -21.26 -8.81 21.92
CA GLN A 180 -21.50 -10.27 21.90
C GLN A 180 -20.31 -11.06 21.35
N THR A 181 -19.39 -10.39 20.65
CA THR A 181 -18.14 -10.96 20.12
C THR A 181 -16.94 -10.31 20.83
N PRO A 182 -15.74 -10.92 20.77
CA PRO A 182 -14.55 -10.36 21.39
C PRO A 182 -13.88 -9.26 20.55
N ALA A 183 -14.47 -8.82 19.44
CA ALA A 183 -13.92 -7.76 18.60
C ALA A 183 -13.99 -6.40 19.34
N PRO A 184 -12.85 -5.76 19.65
CA PRO A 184 -12.85 -4.50 20.40
C PRO A 184 -13.25 -3.33 19.50
N ASP A 185 -13.86 -2.29 20.05
CA ASP A 185 -14.35 -1.13 19.28
C ASP A 185 -13.32 -0.55 18.30
N LYS A 186 -12.04 -0.51 18.67
CA LYS A 186 -10.95 -0.01 17.83
C LYS A 186 -10.82 -0.71 16.47
N THR A 187 -11.22 -1.98 16.34
CA THR A 187 -11.11 -2.73 15.08
C THR A 187 -12.19 -2.38 14.07
N TYR A 188 -13.22 -1.61 14.45
CA TYR A 188 -14.24 -1.12 13.51
C TYR A 188 -13.73 -0.03 12.56
N ILE A 189 -12.52 0.47 12.77
CA ILE A 189 -11.78 1.32 11.83
C ILE A 189 -10.49 0.60 11.46
N ARG A 190 -10.16 0.56 10.16
CA ARG A 190 -8.91 -0.04 9.68
C ARG A 190 -7.76 0.93 9.91
N LYS A 191 -6.93 0.62 10.91
CA LYS A 191 -5.79 1.41 11.40
C LYS A 191 -4.71 0.47 11.95
N ALA A 192 -3.46 0.92 11.97
CA ALA A 192 -2.32 0.16 12.48
C ALA A 192 -2.53 -0.23 13.95
N ALA A 193 -2.44 -1.53 14.24
CA ALA A 193 -2.81 -2.07 15.54
C ALA A 193 -1.83 -1.66 16.64
N TYR A 194 -0.53 -1.57 16.32
CA TYR A 194 0.53 -1.20 17.25
C TYR A 194 0.39 0.21 17.84
N GLU A 195 -0.32 1.12 17.16
CA GLU A 195 -0.55 2.48 17.68
C GLU A 195 -1.39 2.50 18.95
N TYR A 196 -2.22 1.47 19.14
CA TYR A 196 -3.00 1.25 20.36
C TYR A 196 -2.17 0.68 21.51
N GLY A 197 -0.84 0.59 21.34
CA GLY A 197 0.09 -0.06 22.26
C GLY A 197 0.25 -1.53 21.94
N TRP A 198 1.44 -2.03 22.23
CA TRP A 198 1.78 -3.44 22.15
C TRP A 198 2.69 -3.82 23.33
N ASP A 199 2.93 -5.11 23.58
CA ASP A 199 3.80 -5.54 24.69
C ASP A 199 5.28 -5.10 24.56
N TRP A 200 5.66 -4.56 23.40
CA TRP A 200 6.96 -3.97 23.11
C TRP A 200 6.92 -2.48 22.72
N GLY A 201 5.75 -1.84 22.62
CA GLY A 201 5.61 -0.50 22.05
C GLY A 201 4.60 0.42 22.78
N PRO A 202 4.82 1.74 22.79
CA PRO A 202 3.94 2.69 23.47
C PRO A 202 2.59 2.86 22.77
N THR A 203 1.60 3.37 23.49
CA THR A 203 0.30 3.78 22.93
C THR A 203 0.36 5.22 22.43
N PHE A 204 0.45 5.40 21.11
CA PHE A 204 0.37 6.67 20.40
C PHE A 204 -0.64 6.59 19.26
N VAL A 205 -1.92 6.60 19.60
CA VAL A 205 -3.01 6.60 18.62
C VAL A 205 -3.07 7.97 17.94
N THR A 206 -2.46 8.08 16.77
CA THR A 206 -2.33 9.35 16.03
C THR A 206 -3.44 9.51 14.99
N SER A 207 -3.39 10.62 14.27
CA SER A 207 -4.17 10.86 13.06
C SER A 207 -3.36 11.77 12.13
N GLY A 208 -3.63 11.72 10.82
CA GLY A 208 -2.95 12.60 9.89
C GLY A 208 -3.02 12.18 8.43
N ILE A 209 -2.46 13.03 7.58
CA ILE A 209 -2.23 12.73 6.17
C ILE A 209 -0.87 12.03 6.10
N TRP A 210 -0.86 10.74 6.44
CA TRP A 210 0.36 9.99 6.74
C TRP A 210 1.15 9.55 5.50
N ARG A 211 0.56 9.70 4.30
CA ARG A 211 1.17 9.43 2.99
C ARG A 211 0.93 10.61 2.04
N PRO A 212 1.65 10.69 0.89
CA PRO A 212 1.54 11.81 -0.03
C PRO A 212 0.12 12.13 -0.48
N ALA A 213 -0.15 13.42 -0.68
CA ALA A 213 -1.36 13.95 -1.30
C ALA A 213 -1.00 14.71 -2.57
N ARG A 214 -1.81 14.60 -3.62
CA ARG A 214 -1.56 15.23 -4.91
C ARG A 214 -2.84 15.48 -5.71
N LEU A 215 -2.76 16.40 -6.66
CA LEU A 215 -3.71 16.47 -7.77
C LEU A 215 -3.12 15.75 -8.98
N GLU A 216 -3.94 14.93 -9.63
CA GLU A 216 -3.64 14.35 -10.93
C GLU A 216 -4.60 14.90 -11.97
N ALA A 217 -4.07 15.53 -13.00
CA ALA A 217 -4.86 16.10 -14.09
C ALA A 217 -4.51 15.42 -15.42
N TRP A 218 -5.51 15.03 -16.17
CA TRP A 218 -5.35 14.28 -17.42
C TRP A 218 -6.53 14.53 -18.37
N ASP A 219 -6.35 14.19 -19.64
CA ASP A 219 -7.29 14.52 -20.71
C ASP A 219 -7.94 13.28 -21.33
N GLU A 220 -7.24 12.59 -22.23
CA GLU A 220 -7.82 11.53 -23.05
C GLU A 220 -7.80 10.17 -22.36
N ALA A 221 -6.65 9.76 -21.81
CA ALA A 221 -6.50 8.49 -21.11
C ALA A 221 -5.30 8.51 -20.15
N ARG A 222 -5.38 7.69 -19.09
CA ARG A 222 -4.29 7.46 -18.14
C ARG A 222 -4.07 5.98 -17.88
N VAL A 223 -2.82 5.61 -17.56
CA VAL A 223 -2.48 4.29 -17.06
C VAL A 223 -2.82 4.27 -15.56
N ALA A 224 -3.80 3.46 -15.17
CA ALA A 224 -4.22 3.27 -13.79
C ALA A 224 -3.40 2.18 -13.09
N ASP A 225 -3.03 1.13 -13.82
CA ASP A 225 -2.18 0.05 -13.31
C ASP A 225 -1.26 -0.52 -14.41
N PHE A 226 -0.11 -1.05 -14.00
CA PHE A 226 0.91 -1.64 -14.85
C PHE A 226 1.59 -2.82 -14.13
N TYR A 227 1.37 -4.03 -14.63
CA TYR A 227 1.86 -5.28 -14.03
C TYR A 227 2.54 -6.18 -15.07
N PRO A 228 3.89 -6.23 -15.11
CA PRO A 228 4.64 -7.23 -15.87
C PRO A 228 4.54 -8.63 -15.22
N ARG A 229 3.48 -9.36 -15.55
CA ARG A 229 3.16 -10.65 -14.92
C ARG A 229 3.92 -11.81 -15.57
N VAL A 230 4.73 -12.53 -14.80
CA VAL A 230 5.42 -13.74 -15.27
C VAL A 230 4.42 -14.91 -15.32
N ARG A 231 4.10 -15.42 -16.52
CA ARG A 231 3.17 -16.54 -16.72
C ARG A 231 3.84 -17.89 -16.65
N ASP A 232 4.98 -17.98 -17.32
CA ASP A 232 5.74 -19.22 -17.46
C ASP A 232 7.22 -18.87 -17.60
N MET A 233 8.07 -19.71 -17.05
CA MET A 233 9.49 -19.43 -16.98
C MET A 233 10.32 -20.69 -16.92
N THR A 234 11.31 -20.72 -17.79
CA THR A 234 12.41 -21.69 -17.81
C THR A 234 13.73 -20.93 -17.81
N LYS A 235 14.85 -21.65 -17.68
CA LYS A 235 16.18 -21.04 -17.83
C LYS A 235 16.43 -20.43 -19.22
N THR A 236 15.67 -20.83 -20.23
CA THR A 236 15.88 -20.41 -21.63
C THR A 236 14.84 -19.41 -22.12
N LEU A 237 13.70 -19.27 -21.45
CA LEU A 237 12.60 -18.42 -21.89
C LEU A 237 11.73 -18.00 -20.69
N ALA A 238 11.45 -16.71 -20.56
CA ALA A 238 10.35 -16.18 -19.75
C ALA A 238 9.25 -15.63 -20.66
N ARG A 239 8.00 -16.01 -20.36
CA ARG A 239 6.79 -15.45 -20.96
C ARG A 239 6.15 -14.51 -19.96
N VAL A 240 6.13 -13.23 -20.31
CA VAL A 240 5.57 -12.16 -19.49
C VAL A 240 4.32 -11.64 -20.19
N GLU A 241 3.20 -11.63 -19.48
CA GLU A 241 2.01 -10.91 -19.89
C GLU A 241 2.00 -9.57 -19.20
N VAL A 242 2.26 -8.51 -19.96
CA VAL A 242 2.17 -7.15 -19.42
C VAL A 242 0.71 -6.74 -19.38
N GLU A 243 0.14 -6.76 -18.18
CA GLU A 243 -1.22 -6.34 -17.88
C GLU A 243 -1.24 -4.83 -17.60
N LEU A 244 -2.17 -4.12 -18.22
CA LEU A 244 -2.36 -2.67 -18.12
C LEU A 244 -3.84 -2.35 -17.93
N ASP A 245 -4.15 -1.58 -16.90
CA ASP A 245 -5.46 -0.94 -16.77
C ASP A 245 -5.36 0.49 -17.27
N ILE A 246 -6.10 0.79 -18.33
CA ILE A 246 -6.13 2.11 -18.96
C ILE A 246 -7.52 2.71 -18.79
N VAL A 247 -7.60 3.86 -18.11
CA VAL A 247 -8.85 4.63 -17.99
C VAL A 247 -8.88 5.64 -19.12
N ALA A 248 -9.89 5.54 -19.99
CA ALA A 248 -10.10 6.48 -21.09
C ALA A 248 -11.35 7.33 -20.87
N SER A 249 -11.27 8.61 -21.21
CA SER A 249 -12.38 9.55 -21.10
C SER A 249 -13.50 9.24 -22.09
N GLU A 250 -13.14 8.82 -23.30
CA GLU A 250 -14.03 8.59 -24.43
C GLU A 250 -13.50 7.40 -25.26
N PRO A 251 -14.30 6.83 -26.18
CA PRO A 251 -13.81 5.85 -27.12
C PRO A 251 -12.76 6.45 -28.06
N GLU A 252 -11.55 5.89 -28.04
CA GLU A 252 -10.35 6.53 -28.61
C GLU A 252 -9.45 5.49 -29.31
N ARG A 253 -8.73 5.92 -30.35
CA ARG A 253 -7.65 5.11 -30.93
C ARG A 253 -6.34 5.43 -30.21
N ALA A 254 -5.71 4.40 -29.67
CA ALA A 254 -4.49 4.54 -28.91
C ALA A 254 -3.41 3.57 -29.39
N ASN A 255 -2.17 3.83 -28.98
CA ASN A 255 -1.08 2.87 -29.06
C ASN A 255 -0.38 2.82 -27.71
N VAL A 256 -0.03 1.62 -27.28
CA VAL A 256 0.87 1.41 -26.16
C VAL A 256 2.20 0.84 -26.65
N SER A 257 3.29 1.35 -26.09
CA SER A 257 4.64 0.82 -26.29
C SER A 257 5.16 0.35 -24.94
N VAL A 258 5.34 -0.97 -24.81
CA VAL A 258 5.89 -1.61 -23.62
C VAL A 258 7.36 -1.93 -23.87
N GLY A 259 8.24 -1.55 -22.96
CA GLY A 259 9.67 -1.86 -23.03
C GLY A 259 10.20 -2.45 -21.73
N TYR A 260 11.28 -3.23 -21.83
CA TYR A 260 12.03 -3.74 -20.68
C TYR A 260 13.54 -3.59 -20.89
N GLN A 261 14.29 -3.47 -19.80
CA GLN A 261 15.75 -3.42 -19.82
C GLN A 261 16.35 -3.98 -18.52
N GLU A 262 17.37 -4.83 -18.65
CA GLU A 262 18.27 -5.26 -17.58
C GLU A 262 19.66 -5.49 -18.21
N GLY A 263 20.69 -4.84 -17.70
CA GLY A 263 22.04 -4.90 -18.28
C GLY A 263 22.05 -4.62 -19.79
N THR A 264 22.50 -5.61 -20.58
CA THR A 264 22.48 -5.56 -22.06
C THR A 264 21.21 -6.13 -22.68
N GLN A 265 20.36 -6.81 -21.89
CA GLN A 265 19.11 -7.40 -22.37
C GLN A 265 18.02 -6.34 -22.39
N SER A 266 17.38 -6.14 -23.54
CA SER A 266 16.28 -5.18 -23.69
C SER A 266 15.34 -5.59 -24.82
N GLY A 267 14.12 -5.06 -24.77
CA GLY A 267 13.12 -5.29 -25.80
C GLY A 267 12.01 -4.25 -25.76
N GLN A 268 11.25 -4.17 -26.84
CA GLN A 268 10.09 -3.29 -26.95
C GLN A 268 9.01 -3.94 -27.82
N VAL A 269 7.76 -3.88 -27.34
CA VAL A 269 6.56 -4.34 -28.05
C VAL A 269 5.60 -3.17 -28.18
N LYS A 270 4.99 -3.02 -29.36
CA LYS A 270 3.98 -2.00 -29.63
C LYS A 270 2.66 -2.66 -29.98
N GLN A 271 1.57 -2.14 -29.44
CA GLN A 271 0.21 -2.64 -29.69
C GLN A 271 -0.73 -1.46 -29.95
N ALA A 272 -1.47 -1.55 -31.06
CA ALA A 272 -2.56 -0.64 -31.36
C ALA A 272 -3.80 -1.04 -30.56
N LEU A 273 -4.52 -0.07 -30.03
CA LEU A 273 -5.66 -0.25 -29.13
C LEU A 273 -6.87 0.53 -29.64
N ASN A 274 -8.06 -0.02 -29.42
CA ASN A 274 -9.31 0.71 -29.49
C ASN A 274 -9.88 0.75 -28.08
N LEU A 275 -9.74 1.89 -27.41
CA LEU A 275 -10.22 2.07 -26.04
C LEU A 275 -11.72 2.35 -26.05
N LEU A 276 -12.41 1.85 -25.05
CA LEU A 276 -13.76 2.24 -24.68
C LEU A 276 -13.68 3.30 -23.56
N ALA A 277 -14.74 4.10 -23.40
CA ALA A 277 -14.85 4.98 -22.25
C ALA A 277 -14.87 4.17 -20.94
N GLY A 278 -14.14 4.63 -19.93
CA GLY A 278 -13.93 3.91 -18.66
C GLY A 278 -12.68 3.04 -18.65
N THR A 279 -12.67 2.01 -17.81
CA THR A 279 -11.52 1.11 -17.62
C THR A 279 -11.41 0.09 -18.76
N ASN A 280 -10.20 -0.07 -19.29
CA ASN A 280 -9.84 -1.03 -20.32
C ASN A 280 -8.71 -1.92 -19.79
N HIS A 281 -8.93 -3.23 -19.74
CA HIS A 281 -7.91 -4.22 -19.39
C HIS A 281 -7.19 -4.69 -20.65
N ILE A 282 -5.90 -4.37 -20.76
CA ILE A 282 -5.06 -4.67 -21.92
C ILE A 282 -3.95 -5.62 -21.51
N VAL A 283 -3.72 -6.66 -22.32
CA VAL A 283 -2.59 -7.56 -22.17
C VAL A 283 -1.67 -7.45 -23.38
N VAL A 284 -0.38 -7.25 -23.13
CA VAL A 284 0.70 -7.20 -24.13
C VAL A 284 1.67 -8.34 -23.86
N PRO A 285 1.75 -9.38 -24.72
CA PRO A 285 2.67 -10.49 -24.52
C PRO A 285 4.11 -10.09 -24.84
N VAL A 286 5.04 -10.48 -23.97
CA VAL A 286 6.48 -10.24 -24.09
C VAL A 286 7.25 -11.55 -23.83
N GLU A 287 8.16 -11.89 -24.73
CA GLU A 287 9.08 -13.03 -24.55
C GLU A 287 10.50 -12.55 -24.30
N ILE A 288 11.15 -13.11 -23.27
CA ILE A 288 12.53 -12.81 -22.90
C ILE A 288 13.34 -14.11 -23.02
N ASN A 289 14.24 -14.17 -24.00
CA ASN A 289 15.10 -15.33 -24.23
C ASN A 289 16.29 -15.31 -23.27
N SER A 290 16.57 -16.45 -22.63
CA SER A 290 17.60 -16.59 -21.59
C SER A 290 17.48 -15.49 -20.51
N PRO A 291 16.36 -15.45 -19.78
CA PRO A 291 16.10 -14.41 -18.78
C PRO A 291 17.11 -14.47 -17.63
N HIS A 292 17.49 -13.31 -17.10
CA HIS A 292 18.24 -13.21 -15.85
C HIS A 292 17.25 -13.32 -14.69
N LEU A 293 17.36 -14.39 -13.90
CA LEU A 293 16.40 -14.69 -12.84
C LEU A 293 16.81 -14.04 -11.52
N TRP A 294 15.83 -13.48 -10.81
CA TRP A 294 16.01 -12.96 -9.44
C TRP A 294 16.04 -14.12 -8.45
N TYR A 295 17.04 -14.14 -7.55
CA TYR A 295 17.18 -15.12 -6.49
C TYR A 295 17.28 -14.44 -5.12
N PRO A 296 16.83 -15.10 -4.04
CA PRO A 296 17.06 -14.62 -2.70
C PRO A 296 18.54 -14.67 -2.30
N ALA A 297 18.89 -13.92 -1.26
CA ALA A 297 20.25 -13.82 -0.75
C ALA A 297 20.85 -15.21 -0.44
N GLY A 298 22.05 -15.46 -0.96
CA GLY A 298 22.75 -16.73 -0.83
C GLY A 298 22.39 -17.79 -1.89
N TYR A 299 21.43 -17.53 -2.77
CA TYR A 299 20.99 -18.46 -3.83
C TYR A 299 21.27 -17.99 -5.26
N GLY A 300 21.73 -16.76 -5.44
CA GLY A 300 22.09 -16.19 -6.74
C GLY A 300 22.14 -14.66 -6.68
N GLU A 301 22.16 -14.05 -7.86
CA GLU A 301 22.09 -12.59 -8.05
C GLU A 301 20.64 -12.08 -7.99
N GLN A 302 20.48 -10.77 -7.89
CA GLN A 302 19.20 -10.06 -7.80
C GLN A 302 18.95 -9.16 -9.05
N PRO A 303 18.93 -9.68 -10.29
CA PRO A 303 18.63 -8.86 -11.47
C PRO A 303 17.21 -8.26 -11.38
N ILE A 304 17.12 -6.95 -11.60
CA ILE A 304 15.88 -6.18 -11.63
C ILE A 304 15.71 -5.56 -13.00
N TYR A 305 14.62 -5.91 -13.69
CA TYR A 305 14.27 -5.33 -14.98
C TYR A 305 13.54 -4.02 -14.78
N HIS A 306 13.95 -3.01 -15.54
CA HIS A 306 13.21 -1.76 -15.69
C HIS A 306 12.19 -1.89 -16.81
N TRP A 307 10.90 -1.87 -16.45
CA TRP A 307 9.78 -1.93 -17.37
C TRP A 307 9.17 -0.55 -17.55
N SER A 308 8.74 -0.24 -18.78
CA SER A 308 8.03 1.00 -19.10
C SER A 308 6.85 0.74 -20.02
N ALA A 309 5.77 1.50 -19.83
CA ALA A 309 4.62 1.54 -20.71
C ALA A 309 4.37 2.99 -21.12
N LYS A 310 4.39 3.27 -22.42
CA LYS A 310 4.13 4.60 -22.99
C LYS A 310 2.82 4.58 -23.76
N LEU A 311 1.83 5.33 -23.29
CA LEU A 311 0.51 5.44 -23.88
C LEU A 311 0.45 6.68 -24.79
N SER A 312 -0.10 6.51 -25.98
CA SER A 312 -0.40 7.59 -26.89
C SER A 312 -1.82 7.48 -27.44
N VAL A 313 -2.52 8.60 -27.53
CA VAL A 313 -3.88 8.71 -28.09
C VAL A 313 -3.82 9.64 -29.30
N ASN A 314 -4.37 9.21 -30.44
CA ASN A 314 -4.35 9.99 -31.69
C ASN A 314 -2.96 10.54 -32.09
N GLY A 315 -1.90 9.78 -31.78
CA GLY A 315 -0.51 10.13 -32.09
C GLY A 315 0.15 11.12 -31.12
N LYS A 316 -0.51 11.53 -30.03
CA LYS A 316 0.05 12.35 -28.96
C LYS A 316 0.30 11.49 -27.71
N SER A 317 1.38 11.74 -26.99
CA SER A 317 1.64 11.07 -25.70
C SER A 317 0.53 11.43 -24.71
N ALA A 318 -0.06 10.45 -24.04
CA ALA A 318 -1.14 10.65 -23.07
C ALA A 318 -0.64 10.43 -21.64
N ASP A 319 0.08 9.33 -21.42
CA ASP A 319 0.62 8.97 -20.11
C ASP A 319 1.80 7.99 -20.24
N GLU A 320 2.55 7.84 -19.16
CA GLU A 320 3.58 6.81 -19.03
C GLU A 320 3.59 6.21 -17.62
N ALA A 321 3.98 4.93 -17.55
CA ALA A 321 4.17 4.22 -16.30
C ALA A 321 5.47 3.43 -16.35
N ALA A 322 6.12 3.27 -15.20
CA ALA A 322 7.33 2.49 -15.05
C ALA A 322 7.26 1.60 -13.81
N ARG A 323 7.87 0.41 -13.89
CA ARG A 323 7.97 -0.55 -12.80
C ARG A 323 9.32 -1.23 -12.84
N ASN A 324 9.88 -1.49 -11.67
CA ASN A 324 11.04 -2.34 -11.51
C ASN A 324 10.54 -3.70 -11.01
N THR A 325 10.95 -4.80 -11.64
CA THR A 325 10.60 -6.14 -11.15
C THR A 325 11.63 -7.18 -11.56
N GLY A 326 11.84 -8.17 -10.69
CA GLY A 326 12.70 -9.32 -10.93
C GLY A 326 11.89 -10.51 -11.45
N LEU A 327 12.49 -11.29 -12.36
CA LEU A 327 11.85 -12.48 -12.90
C LEU A 327 12.14 -13.67 -11.99
N ARG A 328 11.12 -14.20 -11.31
CA ARG A 328 11.25 -15.40 -10.47
C ARG A 328 9.95 -16.20 -10.44
N SER A 329 10.06 -17.50 -10.17
CA SER A 329 8.93 -18.33 -9.75
C SER A 329 9.02 -18.63 -8.26
N ILE A 330 7.87 -18.71 -7.58
CA ILE A 330 7.78 -19.10 -6.18
C ILE A 330 6.59 -20.03 -5.97
N VAL A 331 6.79 -21.07 -5.15
CA VAL A 331 5.75 -22.02 -4.76
C VAL A 331 5.92 -22.33 -3.27
N LEU A 332 4.82 -22.32 -2.52
CA LEU A 332 4.76 -22.93 -1.19
C LEU A 332 4.44 -24.42 -1.37
N ARG A 333 5.45 -25.28 -1.23
CA ARG A 333 5.28 -26.73 -1.34
C ARG A 333 4.83 -27.31 0.00
N ARG A 334 3.78 -28.14 -0.07
CA ARG A 334 3.15 -28.80 1.08
C ARG A 334 2.87 -30.29 0.83
N ASP A 335 3.90 -30.99 0.36
CA ASP A 335 3.83 -32.44 0.12
C ASP A 335 3.87 -33.23 1.44
N LEU A 336 3.23 -34.40 1.47
CA LEU A 336 3.33 -35.34 2.58
C LEU A 336 4.68 -36.06 2.57
N ASP A 337 5.28 -36.22 3.75
CA ASP A 337 6.53 -36.93 3.98
C ASP A 337 6.53 -37.67 5.34
N GLN A 338 7.68 -38.23 5.73
CA GLN A 338 7.81 -39.00 6.97
C GLN A 338 7.66 -38.15 8.25
N TRP A 339 7.67 -36.81 8.13
CA TRP A 339 7.54 -35.88 9.25
C TRP A 339 6.17 -35.18 9.27
N GLY A 340 5.24 -35.55 8.36
CA GLY A 340 3.92 -34.93 8.22
C GLY A 340 3.74 -34.24 6.87
N ARG A 341 3.36 -32.96 6.86
CA ARG A 341 3.23 -32.13 5.67
C ARG A 341 4.31 -31.07 5.63
N SER A 342 5.09 -31.03 4.55
CA SER A 342 6.14 -30.02 4.37
C SER A 342 5.59 -28.59 4.34
N PHE A 343 6.49 -27.64 4.62
CA PHE A 343 6.25 -26.21 4.44
C PHE A 343 7.54 -25.63 3.88
N GLU A 344 7.68 -25.64 2.55
CA GLU A 344 8.91 -25.26 1.87
C GLU A 344 8.64 -24.17 0.84
N LEU A 345 9.39 -23.06 0.91
CA LEU A 345 9.39 -22.06 -0.15
C LEU A 345 10.36 -22.49 -1.25
N VAL A 346 9.85 -22.68 -2.46
CA VAL A 346 10.63 -23.14 -3.61
C VAL A 346 10.75 -21.99 -4.60
N VAL A 347 11.95 -21.39 -4.69
CA VAL A 347 12.22 -20.26 -5.61
C VAL A 347 13.02 -20.76 -6.80
N ASN A 348 12.52 -20.51 -8.02
CA ASN A 348 13.15 -20.95 -9.27
C ASN A 348 13.48 -22.46 -9.29
N GLY A 349 12.65 -23.27 -8.64
CA GLY A 349 12.82 -24.72 -8.49
C GLY A 349 13.77 -25.17 -7.37
N ILE A 350 14.32 -24.24 -6.58
CA ILE A 350 15.23 -24.53 -5.47
C ILE A 350 14.48 -24.40 -4.14
N PRO A 351 14.39 -25.45 -3.30
CA PRO A 351 13.90 -25.31 -1.94
C PRO A 351 14.83 -24.39 -1.12
N VAL A 352 14.28 -23.29 -0.64
CA VAL A 352 14.99 -22.27 0.14
C VAL A 352 14.65 -22.45 1.61
N PHE A 353 15.67 -22.73 2.43
CA PHE A 353 15.51 -22.70 3.87
C PHE A 353 15.47 -21.23 4.30
N ALA A 354 14.32 -20.78 4.82
CA ALA A 354 14.13 -19.43 5.28
C ALA A 354 14.97 -19.18 6.54
N LYS A 355 15.73 -18.08 6.54
CA LYS A 355 16.54 -17.61 7.67
C LYS A 355 16.24 -16.15 7.83
N GLY A 356 15.73 -15.75 8.99
CA GLY A 356 15.12 -14.45 9.13
C GLY A 356 14.72 -14.10 10.54
N ALA A 357 13.88 -13.06 10.61
CA ALA A 357 13.19 -12.59 11.80
C ALA A 357 11.89 -11.89 11.39
N ASP A 358 10.98 -11.70 12.35
CA ASP A 358 9.89 -10.74 12.22
C ASP A 358 10.40 -9.30 12.23
N VAL A 359 9.75 -8.47 11.43
CA VAL A 359 9.94 -7.04 11.34
C VAL A 359 8.64 -6.33 11.71
N ILE A 360 8.79 -5.34 12.59
CA ILE A 360 7.74 -4.44 13.06
C ILE A 360 8.03 -3.01 12.55
N PRO A 361 7.09 -2.05 12.69
CA PRO A 361 7.37 -0.63 12.45
C PRO A 361 8.72 -0.13 13.00
N PHE A 362 9.44 0.63 12.18
CA PHE A 362 10.76 1.17 12.56
C PHE A 362 10.69 2.43 13.44
N ASP A 363 9.49 2.97 13.64
CA ASP A 363 9.17 4.05 14.59
C ASP A 363 7.67 3.99 14.95
N SER A 364 7.28 4.59 16.08
CA SER A 364 5.86 4.86 16.39
C SER A 364 5.22 5.89 15.47
N PHE A 365 6.04 6.69 14.77
CA PHE A 365 5.60 7.69 13.80
C PHE A 365 6.20 7.34 12.43
N PRO A 366 5.48 6.62 11.57
CA PRO A 366 6.03 6.08 10.31
C PRO A 366 6.55 7.18 9.37
N SER A 367 5.92 8.36 9.41
CA SER A 367 6.19 9.50 8.55
C SER A 367 7.61 10.10 8.69
N ARG A 368 8.32 9.81 9.80
CA ARG A 368 9.70 10.27 10.01
C ARG A 368 10.77 9.19 9.80
N VAL A 369 10.38 7.97 9.43
CA VAL A 369 11.35 6.92 9.08
C VAL A 369 12.03 7.31 7.77
N THR A 370 13.36 7.31 7.77
CA THR A 370 14.16 7.74 6.60
C THR A 370 14.63 6.55 5.77
N THR A 371 14.90 6.76 4.48
CA THR A 371 15.53 5.74 3.61
C THR A 371 16.84 5.19 4.19
N ALA A 372 17.63 6.04 4.86
CA ALA A 372 18.86 5.61 5.52
C ALA A 372 18.59 4.64 6.68
N GLN A 373 17.49 4.82 7.42
CA GLN A 373 17.07 3.90 8.48
C GLN A 373 16.55 2.58 7.90
N TYR A 374 15.70 2.62 6.87
CA TYR A 374 15.28 1.42 6.13
C TYR A 374 16.47 0.61 5.67
N ARG A 375 17.38 1.25 4.92
CA ARG A 375 18.57 0.61 4.36
C ARG A 375 19.45 0.02 5.44
N ARG A 376 19.74 0.75 6.52
CA ARG A 376 20.55 0.24 7.63
C ARG A 376 19.97 -1.04 8.25
N ILE A 377 18.66 -1.08 8.50
CA ILE A 377 18.03 -2.24 9.14
C ILE A 377 18.02 -3.44 8.18
N LEU A 378 17.64 -3.24 6.93
CA LEU A 378 17.58 -4.32 5.93
C LEU A 378 18.97 -4.83 5.53
N GLU A 379 19.97 -3.95 5.42
CA GLU A 379 21.37 -4.36 5.24
C GLU A 379 21.88 -5.17 6.44
N SER A 380 21.47 -4.81 7.66
CA SER A 380 21.82 -5.61 8.85
C SER A 380 21.25 -7.03 8.79
N ALA A 381 20.04 -7.21 8.25
CA ALA A 381 19.46 -8.54 8.01
C ALA A 381 20.27 -9.31 6.95
N ARG A 382 20.63 -8.66 5.83
CA ARG A 382 21.48 -9.24 4.79
C ARG A 382 22.86 -9.66 5.34
N ASP A 383 23.50 -8.79 6.12
CA ASP A 383 24.81 -9.03 6.75
C ASP A 383 24.76 -10.16 7.78
N ALA A 384 23.61 -10.35 8.43
CA ALA A 384 23.33 -11.49 9.30
C ALA A 384 23.04 -12.80 8.53
N ASN A 385 23.20 -12.81 7.20
CA ASN A 385 22.91 -13.93 6.30
C ASN A 385 21.43 -14.36 6.30
N MET A 386 20.53 -13.44 6.61
CA MET A 386 19.09 -13.64 6.41
C MET A 386 18.76 -13.61 4.92
N ASN A 387 17.73 -14.36 4.54
CA ASN A 387 17.16 -14.39 3.19
C ASN A 387 15.66 -14.16 3.19
N MET A 388 15.05 -14.01 4.37
CA MET A 388 13.63 -13.72 4.55
C MET A 388 13.43 -12.83 5.77
N ILE A 389 12.42 -11.97 5.72
CA ILE A 389 11.82 -11.31 6.88
C ILE A 389 10.30 -11.53 6.84
N ARG A 390 9.68 -11.60 8.01
CA ARG A 390 8.22 -11.56 8.12
C ARG A 390 7.79 -10.15 8.50
N HIS A 391 7.08 -9.48 7.61
CA HIS A 391 6.50 -8.18 7.87
C HIS A 391 5.17 -8.37 8.61
N TRP A 392 5.22 -8.24 9.93
CA TRP A 392 4.17 -8.65 10.87
C TRP A 392 2.88 -7.81 10.79
N GLY A 393 1.73 -8.47 10.97
CA GLY A 393 0.39 -7.93 10.68
C GLY A 393 -0.16 -6.86 11.61
N GLY A 394 0.38 -6.57 12.79
CA GLY A 394 -0.16 -5.46 13.59
C GLY A 394 0.53 -4.10 13.31
N GLY A 395 1.44 -4.04 12.34
CA GLY A 395 2.06 -2.81 11.86
C GLY A 395 1.20 -2.08 10.82
N TYR A 396 1.87 -1.62 9.76
CA TYR A 396 1.27 -1.01 8.57
C TYR A 396 2.00 -1.54 7.33
N TYR A 397 1.37 -1.54 6.15
CA TYR A 397 2.08 -1.88 4.91
C TYR A 397 3.17 -0.84 4.63
N GLU A 398 4.40 -1.31 4.48
CA GLU A 398 5.58 -0.45 4.40
C GLU A 398 5.60 0.44 3.14
N THR A 399 6.53 1.39 3.12
CA THR A 399 6.80 2.25 1.95
C THR A 399 7.34 1.45 0.76
N ASP A 400 7.19 1.95 -0.47
CA ASP A 400 7.73 1.25 -1.65
C ASP A 400 9.26 1.12 -1.54
N GLU A 401 9.92 2.10 -0.89
CA GLU A 401 11.35 2.08 -0.59
C GLU A 401 11.80 0.87 0.23
N PHE A 402 10.98 0.40 1.18
CA PHE A 402 11.29 -0.82 1.96
C PHE A 402 11.37 -2.05 1.05
N TYR A 403 10.38 -2.21 0.16
CA TYR A 403 10.31 -3.36 -0.74
C TYR A 403 11.35 -3.28 -1.86
N ASP A 404 11.63 -2.09 -2.39
CA ASP A 404 12.72 -1.85 -3.34
C ASP A 404 14.08 -2.27 -2.75
N ILE A 405 14.35 -1.96 -1.48
CA ILE A 405 15.57 -2.38 -0.80
C ILE A 405 15.56 -3.90 -0.57
N CYS A 406 14.42 -4.51 -0.23
CA CYS A 406 14.31 -5.97 -0.11
C CYS A 406 14.58 -6.67 -1.46
N ASP A 407 14.08 -6.11 -2.56
CA ASP A 407 14.32 -6.59 -3.93
C ASP A 407 15.81 -6.54 -4.28
N GLU A 408 16.47 -5.39 -4.02
CA GLU A 408 17.91 -5.18 -4.23
C GLU A 408 18.75 -6.15 -3.40
N LEU A 409 18.40 -6.33 -2.13
CA LEU A 409 19.13 -7.16 -1.17
C LEU A 409 18.75 -8.63 -1.22
N GLY A 410 17.82 -9.06 -2.08
CA GLY A 410 17.42 -10.47 -2.14
C GLY A 410 16.75 -10.97 -0.87
N ILE A 411 16.14 -10.10 -0.08
CA ILE A 411 15.43 -10.45 1.14
C ILE A 411 13.98 -10.75 0.77
N MET A 412 13.56 -12.01 0.92
CA MET A 412 12.16 -12.36 0.73
C MET A 412 11.30 -11.75 1.84
N VAL A 413 10.09 -11.32 1.50
CA VAL A 413 9.14 -10.75 2.45
C VAL A 413 7.93 -11.67 2.56
N TRP A 414 7.73 -12.24 3.75
CA TRP A 414 6.43 -12.77 4.15
C TRP A 414 5.58 -11.57 4.57
N GLN A 415 4.55 -11.24 3.79
CA GLN A 415 3.71 -10.06 3.98
C GLN A 415 2.41 -10.44 4.66
N ASP A 416 2.26 -10.12 5.94
CA ASP A 416 0.94 -10.19 6.58
C ASP A 416 0.04 -9.06 6.04
N PHE A 417 -1.26 -9.32 5.87
CA PHE A 417 -2.26 -8.27 5.89
C PHE A 417 -2.34 -7.68 7.30
N MET A 418 -2.75 -6.42 7.43
CA MET A 418 -2.59 -5.67 8.68
C MET A 418 -3.61 -6.05 9.78
N PHE A 419 -3.54 -7.29 10.26
CA PHE A 419 -4.29 -7.88 11.35
C PHE A 419 -3.32 -8.52 12.37
N GLY A 420 -3.23 -7.92 13.56
CA GLY A 420 -2.20 -8.26 14.55
C GLY A 420 -2.54 -9.38 15.56
N ASN A 421 -3.75 -9.44 16.12
CA ASN A 421 -4.19 -10.52 17.03
C ASN A 421 -5.67 -10.37 17.40
N ASP A 422 -6.19 -9.13 17.34
CA ASP A 422 -7.57 -8.83 17.67
C ASP A 422 -8.55 -9.57 16.75
N TRP A 423 -9.69 -9.98 17.31
CA TRP A 423 -10.82 -10.43 16.51
C TRP A 423 -11.42 -9.27 15.73
N GLN A 424 -11.83 -9.57 14.50
CA GLN A 424 -12.29 -8.56 13.55
C GLN A 424 -13.83 -8.49 13.49
N PRO A 425 -14.40 -7.31 13.18
CA PRO A 425 -15.82 -7.16 12.95
C PRO A 425 -16.31 -8.00 11.76
N GLY A 426 -17.49 -8.60 11.92
CA GLY A 426 -18.15 -9.39 10.88
C GLY A 426 -19.06 -8.67 9.85
N PRO A 427 -19.53 -7.42 10.05
CA PRO A 427 -20.44 -6.79 9.10
C PRO A 427 -19.92 -6.75 7.66
N TYR A 428 -20.85 -6.83 6.69
CA TYR A 428 -20.49 -6.87 5.26
C TYR A 428 -19.73 -5.61 4.80
N TRP A 429 -20.10 -4.43 5.30
CA TRP A 429 -19.42 -3.17 4.97
C TRP A 429 -17.95 -3.19 5.40
N PHE A 430 -17.63 -3.84 6.53
CA PHE A 430 -16.25 -3.95 7.02
C PHE A 430 -15.43 -4.82 6.09
N ARG A 431 -15.97 -5.98 5.68
CA ARG A 431 -15.32 -6.86 4.71
C ARG A 431 -15.11 -6.21 3.35
N GLN A 432 -16.06 -5.39 2.87
CA GLN A 432 -15.88 -4.61 1.64
C GLN A 432 -14.78 -3.55 1.79
N ASN A 433 -14.63 -2.95 2.97
CA ASN A 433 -13.55 -2.01 3.23
C ASN A 433 -12.17 -2.72 3.22
N VAL A 434 -12.07 -3.88 3.86
CA VAL A 434 -10.86 -4.73 3.83
C VAL A 434 -10.56 -5.23 2.42
N GLU A 435 -11.57 -5.61 1.63
CA GLU A 435 -11.36 -6.05 0.25
C GLU A 435 -10.70 -4.95 -0.59
N LYS A 436 -11.16 -3.70 -0.45
CA LYS A 436 -10.55 -2.55 -1.15
C LYS A 436 -9.13 -2.23 -0.66
N GLU A 437 -8.87 -2.40 0.64
CA GLU A 437 -7.51 -2.34 1.20
C GLU A 437 -6.61 -3.39 0.54
N ALA A 438 -7.07 -4.65 0.50
CA ALA A 438 -6.31 -5.73 -0.09
C ALA A 438 -6.10 -5.51 -1.60
N GLU A 439 -7.12 -5.06 -2.34
CA GLU A 439 -7.00 -4.74 -3.77
C GLU A 439 -5.92 -3.67 -4.01
N TYR A 440 -5.93 -2.60 -3.23
CA TYR A 440 -4.93 -1.54 -3.33
C TYR A 440 -3.53 -2.04 -3.00
N GLN A 441 -3.35 -2.68 -1.83
CA GLN A 441 -2.04 -3.09 -1.34
C GLN A 441 -1.41 -4.20 -2.20
N VAL A 442 -2.21 -5.17 -2.65
CA VAL A 442 -1.73 -6.22 -3.55
C VAL A 442 -1.36 -5.63 -4.90
N THR A 443 -2.17 -4.73 -5.46
CA THR A 443 -1.84 -4.05 -6.73
C THR A 443 -0.55 -3.24 -6.63
N ARG A 444 -0.35 -2.53 -5.51
CA ARG A 444 0.86 -1.76 -5.23
C ARG A 444 2.08 -2.67 -5.14
N LEU A 445 1.98 -3.75 -4.37
CA LEU A 445 3.15 -4.54 -3.95
C LEU A 445 3.49 -5.73 -4.86
N ARG A 446 2.57 -6.21 -5.70
CA ARG A 446 2.76 -7.42 -6.54
C ARG A 446 3.92 -7.36 -7.54
N ASN A 447 4.45 -6.17 -7.81
CA ASN A 447 5.60 -6.00 -8.70
C ASN A 447 6.93 -6.28 -8.01
N HIS A 448 6.98 -6.33 -6.67
CA HIS A 448 8.21 -6.59 -5.92
C HIS A 448 8.52 -8.09 -5.91
N PRO A 449 9.63 -8.56 -6.54
CA PRO A 449 10.03 -9.96 -6.46
C PRO A 449 10.35 -10.41 -5.03
N SER A 450 10.59 -9.52 -4.07
CA SER A 450 10.78 -9.90 -2.68
C SER A 450 9.53 -10.49 -2.02
N ILE A 451 8.30 -10.04 -2.37
CA ILE A 451 7.05 -10.50 -1.75
C ILE A 451 6.84 -12.00 -1.99
N ALA A 452 7.10 -12.84 -0.99
CA ALA A 452 7.19 -14.28 -1.13
C ALA A 452 5.93 -15.03 -0.69
N VAL A 453 5.20 -14.48 0.29
CA VAL A 453 3.96 -15.04 0.83
C VAL A 453 3.06 -13.87 1.21
N TRP A 454 1.76 -13.99 0.93
CA TRP A 454 0.73 -13.15 1.56
C TRP A 454 0.08 -13.93 2.70
N CYS A 455 0.06 -13.38 3.91
CA CYS A 455 -0.53 -14.04 5.08
C CYS A 455 -1.72 -13.24 5.61
N GLY A 456 -2.82 -13.91 5.97
CA GLY A 456 -4.06 -13.25 6.35
C GLY A 456 -3.99 -12.43 7.63
N ASN A 457 -3.30 -12.92 8.66
CA ASN A 457 -3.20 -12.28 9.97
C ASN A 457 -2.09 -12.92 10.83
N ASN A 458 -1.75 -12.25 11.92
CA ASN A 458 -1.01 -12.84 13.04
C ASN A 458 -1.98 -13.40 14.10
N GLU A 459 -1.76 -14.64 14.50
CA GLU A 459 -2.28 -15.37 15.68
C GLU A 459 -3.79 -15.37 15.89
N THR A 460 -4.59 -14.88 14.94
CA THR A 460 -6.04 -14.78 15.13
C THR A 460 -6.68 -16.17 15.13
N GLU A 461 -6.18 -17.09 14.29
CA GLU A 461 -6.60 -18.50 14.31
C GLU A 461 -6.26 -19.17 15.63
N GLU A 462 -4.99 -19.03 16.04
CA GLU A 462 -4.44 -19.66 17.23
C GLU A 462 -5.09 -19.13 18.52
N SER A 463 -5.60 -17.90 18.52
CA SER A 463 -6.35 -17.35 19.66
C SER A 463 -7.57 -18.20 20.08
N LEU A 464 -8.11 -19.05 19.19
CA LEU A 464 -9.11 -20.07 19.55
C LEU A 464 -8.53 -21.30 20.26
N ALA A 465 -7.26 -21.62 19.99
CA ALA A 465 -6.54 -22.79 20.47
C ALA A 465 -5.69 -22.52 21.73
N TRP A 466 -5.35 -21.26 22.02
CA TRP A 466 -4.44 -20.84 23.09
C TRP A 466 -4.86 -21.11 24.53
N ASP A 467 -5.99 -21.78 24.74
CA ASP A 467 -6.13 -22.64 25.89
C ASP A 467 -7.22 -23.65 25.54
N LYS A 468 -7.14 -24.90 26.00
CA LYS A 468 -8.30 -25.82 25.91
C LYS A 468 -9.50 -25.34 26.77
N ASN A 469 -9.39 -24.12 27.31
CA ASN A 469 -10.40 -23.24 27.90
C ASN A 469 -10.24 -21.78 27.39
N ALA A 470 -10.00 -21.54 26.10
CA ALA A 470 -9.61 -20.24 25.54
C ALA A 470 -10.44 -19.10 26.16
N SER A 471 -9.77 -18.27 26.96
CA SER A 471 -10.39 -17.22 27.77
C SER A 471 -11.28 -16.29 26.95
N ILE A 472 -10.95 -16.14 25.66
CA ILE A 472 -11.65 -15.29 24.70
C ILE A 472 -13.01 -15.82 24.25
N VAL A 473 -13.21 -17.15 24.23
CA VAL A 473 -14.52 -17.77 23.93
C VAL A 473 -15.29 -18.19 25.18
N ARG A 474 -14.64 -18.11 26.35
CA ARG A 474 -15.24 -18.43 27.65
C ARG A 474 -16.30 -17.39 27.99
N GLY A 475 -17.56 -17.82 28.01
CA GLY A 475 -18.71 -16.95 28.31
C GLY A 475 -19.46 -16.45 27.09
N LEU A 476 -18.97 -16.71 25.87
CA LEU A 476 -19.72 -16.43 24.65
C LEU A 476 -20.88 -17.42 24.47
N SER A 477 -21.97 -16.97 23.83
CA SER A 477 -23.05 -17.86 23.40
C SER A 477 -22.59 -18.81 22.29
N SER A 478 -23.34 -19.88 22.03
CA SER A 478 -23.04 -20.78 20.90
C SER A 478 -23.16 -20.06 19.57
N GLU A 479 -24.14 -19.17 19.46
CA GLU A 479 -24.37 -18.33 18.28
C GLU A 479 -23.21 -17.38 18.03
N ALA A 480 -22.70 -16.72 19.08
CA ALA A 480 -21.53 -15.85 18.98
C ALA A 480 -20.28 -16.63 18.54
N ARG A 481 -20.03 -17.83 19.11
CA ARG A 481 -18.91 -18.69 18.68
C ARG A 481 -18.98 -19.09 17.21
N VAL A 482 -20.16 -19.47 16.73
CA VAL A 482 -20.36 -19.80 15.31
C VAL A 482 -20.15 -18.55 14.45
N LYS A 483 -20.68 -17.40 14.88
CA LYS A 483 -20.57 -16.14 14.15
C LYS A 483 -19.13 -15.68 13.98
N ILE A 484 -18.33 -15.66 15.05
CA ILE A 484 -16.93 -15.22 14.97
C ILE A 484 -16.12 -16.10 14.03
N TRP A 485 -16.37 -17.42 14.03
CA TRP A 485 -15.67 -18.34 13.15
C TRP A 485 -16.11 -18.19 11.70
N GLN A 486 -17.41 -17.98 11.45
CA GLN A 486 -17.91 -17.65 10.12
C GLN A 486 -17.29 -16.35 9.59
N ASP A 487 -17.18 -15.31 10.41
CA ASP A 487 -16.58 -14.04 10.01
C ASP A 487 -15.10 -14.17 9.71
N TYR A 488 -14.37 -14.90 10.56
CA TYR A 488 -12.96 -15.25 10.34
C TYR A 488 -12.77 -15.94 8.98
N LEU A 489 -13.52 -17.01 8.71
CA LEU A 489 -13.40 -17.74 7.44
C LEU A 489 -13.80 -16.89 6.24
N LEU A 490 -14.84 -16.04 6.37
CA LEU A 490 -15.24 -15.13 5.29
C LEU A 490 -14.16 -14.10 4.97
N LEU A 491 -13.39 -13.64 5.96
CA LEU A 491 -12.34 -12.66 5.74
C LEU A 491 -11.04 -13.33 5.25
N PHE A 492 -10.50 -14.26 6.03
CA PHE A 492 -9.17 -14.83 5.84
C PHE A 492 -9.17 -16.08 4.94
N SER A 493 -10.27 -16.81 4.82
CA SER A 493 -10.34 -17.98 3.92
C SER A 493 -11.14 -17.72 2.64
N SER A 494 -11.68 -16.50 2.46
CA SER A 494 -12.48 -16.17 1.29
C SER A 494 -12.16 -14.80 0.70
N THR A 495 -12.33 -13.70 1.42
CA THR A 495 -12.13 -12.36 0.84
C THR A 495 -10.67 -12.13 0.44
N LEU A 496 -9.72 -12.27 1.36
CA LEU A 496 -8.30 -12.03 1.09
C LEU A 496 -7.70 -12.98 0.03
N PRO A 497 -7.86 -14.32 0.12
CA PRO A 497 -7.30 -15.21 -0.90
C PRO A 497 -7.87 -14.96 -2.28
N ARG A 498 -9.16 -14.61 -2.43
CA ARG A 498 -9.74 -14.26 -3.75
C ARG A 498 -9.15 -12.99 -4.34
N VAL A 499 -8.72 -12.04 -3.51
CA VAL A 499 -7.96 -10.87 -4.00
C VAL A 499 -6.60 -11.30 -4.52
N ILE A 500 -5.89 -12.17 -3.79
CA ILE A 500 -4.60 -12.74 -4.24
C ILE A 500 -4.75 -13.54 -5.53
N GLU A 501 -5.74 -14.44 -5.62
CA GLU A 501 -6.01 -15.24 -6.81
C GLU A 501 -6.27 -14.37 -8.06
N ARG A 502 -6.92 -13.22 -7.88
CA ARG A 502 -7.20 -12.30 -8.98
C ARG A 502 -6.00 -11.44 -9.36
N LEU A 503 -5.25 -10.94 -8.38
CA LEU A 503 -4.27 -9.87 -8.59
C LEU A 503 -2.81 -10.33 -8.56
N ALA A 504 -2.48 -11.41 -7.85
CA ALA A 504 -1.12 -11.93 -7.69
C ALA A 504 -1.10 -13.47 -7.49
N PRO A 505 -1.77 -14.28 -8.33
CA PRO A 505 -1.92 -15.72 -8.09
C PRO A 505 -0.62 -16.53 -8.18
N GLU A 506 0.45 -15.95 -8.71
CA GLU A 506 1.78 -16.56 -8.70
C GLU A 506 2.46 -16.47 -7.32
N THR A 507 1.88 -15.74 -6.36
CA THR A 507 2.39 -15.65 -4.98
C THR A 507 1.49 -16.44 -4.02
N PRO A 508 2.05 -17.34 -3.20
CA PRO A 508 1.28 -18.10 -2.22
C PRO A 508 0.49 -17.23 -1.24
N TYR A 509 -0.67 -17.74 -0.83
CA TYR A 509 -1.46 -17.20 0.27
C TYR A 509 -1.44 -18.17 1.46
N TRP A 510 -1.39 -17.64 2.67
CA TRP A 510 -1.47 -18.35 3.94
C TRP A 510 -2.54 -17.71 4.84
N PRO A 511 -3.47 -18.47 5.46
CA PRO A 511 -4.62 -17.86 6.13
C PRO A 511 -4.30 -17.13 7.44
N SER A 512 -3.33 -17.62 8.22
CA SER A 512 -2.93 -17.08 9.51
C SER A 512 -1.54 -17.60 9.87
N SER A 513 -0.78 -16.88 10.68
CA SER A 513 0.49 -17.34 11.24
C SER A 513 0.41 -17.30 12.78
N PRO A 514 0.49 -18.45 13.47
CA PRO A 514 0.66 -19.79 12.92
C PRO A 514 -0.66 -20.38 12.40
N SER A 515 -0.57 -21.30 11.44
CA SER A 515 -1.69 -22.11 10.96
C SER A 515 -1.20 -23.46 10.45
N ALA A 516 -2.13 -24.38 10.23
CA ALA A 516 -1.91 -25.59 9.44
C ALA A 516 -2.76 -25.60 8.15
N ASP A 517 -3.29 -24.43 7.75
CA ASP A 517 -4.29 -24.29 6.70
C ASP A 517 -5.51 -25.17 6.97
N TYR A 518 -5.99 -25.12 8.22
CA TYR A 518 -7.14 -25.86 8.72
C TYR A 518 -7.02 -27.39 8.68
N GLU A 519 -5.82 -27.94 8.47
CA GLU A 519 -5.60 -29.37 8.48
C GLU A 519 -5.56 -29.94 9.91
N ASP A 520 -6.27 -31.06 10.12
CA ASP A 520 -6.17 -31.85 11.35
C ASP A 520 -4.87 -32.67 11.34
N LEU A 521 -3.78 -32.21 11.97
CA LEU A 521 -2.54 -32.99 12.11
C LEU A 521 -2.00 -33.00 13.55
N ALA A 522 -1.98 -34.20 14.16
CA ALA A 522 -1.36 -34.48 15.45
C ALA A 522 -0.06 -35.30 15.26
N PRO A 523 1.02 -35.11 16.07
CA PRO A 523 1.28 -34.08 17.09
C PRO A 523 1.70 -32.72 16.47
N GLY A 524 1.44 -31.62 17.22
CA GLY A 524 1.27 -30.23 16.76
C GLY A 524 2.44 -29.48 16.10
N MET A 525 3.37 -30.19 15.48
CA MET A 525 4.52 -29.65 14.73
C MET A 525 4.63 -30.29 13.33
N ALA A 526 3.68 -31.15 12.97
CA ALA A 526 3.74 -31.98 11.76
C ALA A 526 3.22 -31.26 10.50
N SER A 527 2.67 -30.06 10.59
CA SER A 527 2.17 -29.28 9.44
C SER A 527 2.20 -27.80 9.75
N GLY A 528 2.37 -26.99 8.70
CA GLY A 528 2.26 -25.55 8.79
C GLY A 528 3.45 -24.88 9.48
N ASP A 529 3.21 -23.66 9.92
CA ASP A 529 4.14 -22.84 10.68
C ASP A 529 3.79 -22.82 12.17
N MET A 530 4.72 -22.35 13.01
CA MET A 530 4.59 -22.35 14.46
C MET A 530 5.21 -21.10 15.07
N HIS A 531 4.54 -20.51 16.07
CA HIS A 531 5.13 -19.59 17.03
C HIS A 531 5.40 -20.32 18.35
N ASP A 532 6.68 -20.63 18.63
CA ASP A 532 7.04 -21.30 19.88
C ASP A 532 7.34 -20.31 21.01
N TRP A 533 6.26 -19.91 21.71
CA TRP A 533 6.31 -19.05 22.90
C TRP A 533 6.45 -19.83 24.23
N THR A 534 6.74 -21.13 24.19
CA THR A 534 6.96 -21.91 25.42
C THR A 534 8.17 -21.38 26.19
N VAL A 535 9.25 -21.08 25.47
CA VAL A 535 10.37 -20.26 25.95
C VAL A 535 9.90 -18.80 26.01
N TRP A 536 10.34 -18.05 27.02
CA TRP A 536 9.84 -16.72 27.39
C TRP A 536 8.47 -16.73 28.10
N HIS A 537 7.34 -16.86 27.37
CA HIS A 537 6.01 -16.75 27.99
C HIS A 537 5.68 -17.97 28.87
N GLY A 538 5.97 -19.18 28.38
CA GLY A 538 5.81 -20.42 29.16
C GLY A 538 6.88 -20.64 30.24
N ARG A 539 7.92 -19.80 30.28
CA ARG A 539 9.01 -19.81 31.28
C ARG A 539 9.78 -21.14 31.37
N VAL A 540 9.91 -21.86 30.26
CA VAL A 540 10.76 -23.07 30.17
C VAL A 540 12.19 -22.71 29.73
N PRO A 541 13.20 -23.57 29.99
CA PRO A 541 14.59 -23.32 29.60
C PRO A 541 14.81 -23.36 28.09
N PHE A 542 15.89 -22.71 27.60
CA PHE A 542 16.26 -22.73 26.17
C PHE A 542 16.49 -24.12 25.57
N SER A 543 16.84 -25.12 26.38
CA SER A 543 16.97 -26.51 25.91
C SER A 543 15.68 -27.10 25.37
N GLU A 544 14.52 -26.48 25.66
CA GLU A 544 13.23 -26.91 25.09
C GLU A 544 13.20 -26.75 23.56
N TYR A 545 13.91 -25.77 23.00
CA TYR A 545 14.01 -25.60 21.55
C TYR A 545 14.62 -26.82 20.84
N GLU A 546 15.44 -27.63 21.52
CA GLU A 546 16.00 -28.87 20.94
C GLU A 546 14.95 -29.97 20.77
N MET A 547 13.80 -29.85 21.46
CA MET A 547 12.70 -30.81 21.42
C MET A 547 11.56 -30.39 20.48
N HIS A 548 11.48 -29.11 20.12
CA HIS A 548 10.46 -28.55 19.25
C HIS A 548 10.97 -28.43 17.81
N ASN A 549 10.45 -29.29 16.93
CA ASN A 549 10.89 -29.38 15.53
C ASN A 549 9.71 -29.12 14.58
N PRO A 550 9.19 -27.88 14.48
CA PRO A 550 8.13 -27.55 13.55
C PRO A 550 8.60 -27.67 12.09
N ARG A 551 7.64 -27.75 11.17
CA ARG A 551 7.94 -27.74 9.72
C ARG A 551 8.52 -26.41 9.27
N PHE A 552 8.06 -25.32 9.90
CA PHE A 552 8.56 -23.97 9.74
C PHE A 552 8.35 -23.21 11.06
N MET A 553 9.36 -22.50 11.55
CA MET A 553 9.22 -21.61 12.71
C MET A 553 9.09 -20.19 12.16
N THR A 554 7.93 -19.57 12.37
CA THR A 554 7.65 -18.21 11.91
C THR A 554 8.03 -17.18 12.96
#